data_AF-A0AAU7VKT3-F1
#
_entry.id   AF-A0AAU7VKT3-F1
#
_cell.length_a   1.000
_cell.length_b   1.000
_cell.length_c   1.000
_cell.angle_alpha   90.00
_cell.angle_beta   90.00
_cell.angle_gamma   90.00
#
_symmetry.space_group_name_H-M   'P 1'
#
loop_
_entity.id
_entity.type
_entity.pdbx_description
1 polymer ?
#
loop_
_entity_poly.entity_id
_entity_poly.type
_entity_poly.pdbx_seq_one_letter_code
_entity_poly.pdbx_strand_id
1 'polypeptide(L)'
;MPYELLLFGEKVRELREQQKLTQCEVSDLSGVNVETVKRLEQGKVTPKLDTLESLSPILKYDLSKLLAEFRVKDFSKYSQTKQKVELMFDRNDLDGLELEMENLQRLLDDVKNDFFKKEIIQLLLLAKGVLLYKKDKKYNKGLKALCDAMKVFTPSFVLKDYKLCHYSQLEIRILMNIGLVLHKLKRQQKYENLMKFCFEKVDETNSMYPQICHNSAGVYRRKKDYTKALHYSQLGIDYCIETKNLQGISFLYFGKGVAQYYLGIEDYKEAFEKAVFFCKFFGERNLEKSMTENCYKYFGVKLQ
;
A
#
# COMPACT_ATOMS: atom_id res chain seq x y z
N MET A 1 2.28 -27.50 -4.89
CA MET A 1 3.65 -27.04 -5.25
C MET A 1 3.65 -25.52 -5.20
N PRO A 2 4.61 -24.88 -4.51
CA PRO A 2 4.59 -23.43 -4.28
C PRO A 2 4.97 -22.58 -5.51
N TYR A 3 5.41 -23.23 -6.59
CA TYR A 3 5.83 -22.62 -7.87
C TYR A 3 5.22 -23.37 -9.05
N GLU A 4 4.99 -22.66 -10.15
CA GLU A 4 4.68 -23.20 -11.47
C GLU A 4 6.00 -23.57 -12.19
N LEU A 5 6.68 -24.61 -11.70
CA LEU A 5 8.04 -24.98 -12.13
C LEU A 5 8.16 -25.34 -13.61
N LEU A 6 7.08 -25.85 -14.23
CA LEU A 6 7.08 -26.16 -15.65
C LEU A 6 7.23 -24.88 -16.49
N LEU A 7 6.40 -23.87 -16.21
CA LEU A 7 6.45 -22.58 -16.89
C LEU A 7 7.78 -21.85 -16.63
N PHE A 8 8.30 -21.94 -15.40
CA PHE A 8 9.63 -21.43 -15.07
C PHE A 8 10.72 -22.13 -15.91
N GLY A 9 10.69 -23.46 -15.98
CA GLY A 9 11.66 -24.25 -16.76
C GLY A 9 11.61 -23.95 -18.25
N GLU A 10 10.42 -23.81 -18.82
CA GLU A 10 10.21 -23.35 -20.20
C GLU A 10 10.83 -21.97 -20.40
N LYS A 11 10.62 -21.04 -19.46
CA LYS A 11 11.21 -19.70 -19.57
C LYS A 11 12.74 -19.71 -19.51
N VAL A 12 13.32 -20.55 -18.67
CA VAL A 12 14.79 -20.71 -18.60
C VAL A 12 15.34 -21.28 -19.91
N ARG A 13 14.63 -22.23 -20.51
CA ARG A 13 14.99 -22.77 -21.83
C ARG A 13 14.98 -21.68 -22.90
N GLU A 14 13.93 -20.87 -22.95
CA GLU A 14 13.84 -19.74 -23.88
C GLU A 14 15.02 -18.78 -23.71
N LEU A 15 15.37 -18.42 -22.47
CA LEU A 15 16.51 -17.54 -22.18
C LEU A 15 17.82 -18.14 -22.68
N ARG A 16 18.04 -19.45 -22.47
CA ARG A 16 19.22 -20.15 -22.99
C ARG A 16 19.27 -20.10 -24.52
N GLU A 17 18.15 -20.40 -25.18
CA GLU A 17 18.05 -20.41 -26.65
C GLU A 17 18.25 -19.00 -27.25
N GLN A 18 17.81 -17.95 -26.57
CA GLN A 18 18.10 -16.56 -26.94
C GLN A 18 19.59 -16.22 -26.89
N GLN A 19 20.32 -16.81 -25.94
CA GLN A 19 21.79 -16.73 -25.89
C GLN A 19 22.47 -17.65 -26.91
N LYS A 20 21.71 -18.45 -27.66
CA LYS A 20 22.20 -19.46 -28.63
C LYS A 20 23.12 -20.51 -28.02
N LEU A 21 22.90 -20.84 -26.74
CA LEU A 21 23.71 -21.82 -26.01
C LEU A 21 23.02 -23.19 -25.94
N THR A 22 23.80 -24.25 -25.95
CA THR A 22 23.37 -25.62 -25.63
C THR A 22 23.34 -25.84 -24.12
N GLN A 23 22.67 -26.90 -23.66
CA GLN A 23 22.66 -27.27 -22.24
C GLN A 23 24.07 -27.62 -21.72
N CYS A 24 24.92 -28.23 -22.57
CA CYS A 24 26.31 -28.53 -22.23
C CYS A 24 27.14 -27.25 -22.07
N GLU A 25 27.03 -26.30 -23.01
CA GLU A 25 27.75 -25.02 -22.90
C GLU A 25 27.33 -24.24 -21.66
N VAL A 26 26.04 -24.20 -21.33
CA VAL A 26 25.57 -23.59 -20.08
C VAL A 26 26.15 -24.31 -18.86
N SER A 27 26.21 -25.65 -18.89
CA SER A 27 26.81 -26.45 -17.81
C SER A 27 28.29 -26.11 -17.64
N ASP A 28 29.05 -26.08 -18.73
CA ASP A 28 30.49 -25.79 -18.71
C ASP A 28 30.79 -24.36 -18.24
N LEU A 29 29.98 -23.39 -18.66
CA LEU A 29 30.15 -21.97 -18.29
C LEU A 29 29.70 -21.66 -16.86
N SER A 30 28.67 -22.34 -16.35
CA SER A 30 28.11 -22.08 -15.01
C SER A 30 28.65 -22.99 -13.91
N GLY A 31 29.30 -24.10 -14.27
CA GLY A 31 29.67 -25.16 -13.32
C GLY A 31 28.48 -25.98 -12.80
N VAL A 32 27.26 -25.74 -13.30
CA VAL A 32 26.06 -26.50 -12.94
C VAL A 32 25.96 -27.73 -13.81
N ASN A 33 25.85 -28.91 -13.20
CA ASN A 33 25.73 -30.17 -13.94
C ASN A 33 24.63 -30.14 -15.02
N VAL A 34 24.94 -30.58 -16.24
CA VAL A 34 24.03 -30.61 -17.39
C VAL A 34 22.68 -31.30 -17.11
N GLU A 35 22.65 -32.36 -16.31
CA GLU A 35 21.40 -33.04 -15.94
C GLU A 35 20.54 -32.16 -15.02
N THR A 36 21.18 -31.32 -14.20
CA THR A 36 20.46 -30.33 -13.38
C THR A 36 19.85 -29.24 -14.25
N VAL A 37 20.60 -28.72 -15.24
CA VAL A 37 20.08 -27.76 -16.24
C VAL A 37 18.88 -28.35 -16.99
N LYS A 38 19.01 -29.58 -17.47
CA LYS A 38 17.93 -30.29 -18.19
C LYS A 38 16.70 -30.51 -17.31
N ARG A 39 16.86 -31.00 -16.08
CA ARG A 39 15.74 -31.21 -15.15
C ARG A 39 15.07 -29.91 -14.75
N LEU A 40 15.84 -28.84 -14.63
CA LEU A 40 15.35 -27.49 -14.36
C LEU A 40 14.49 -26.97 -15.53
N GLU A 41 14.98 -27.08 -16.76
CA GLU A 41 14.20 -26.72 -17.96
C GLU A 41 12.95 -27.58 -18.18
N GLN A 42 12.86 -28.73 -17.52
CA GLN A 42 11.68 -29.60 -17.54
C GLN A 42 10.73 -29.37 -16.35
N GLY A 43 11.06 -28.44 -15.44
CA GLY A 43 10.29 -28.19 -14.22
C GLY A 43 10.30 -29.35 -13.22
N LYS A 44 11.26 -30.28 -13.32
CA LYS A 44 11.36 -31.50 -12.49
C LYS A 44 12.17 -31.32 -11.21
N VAL A 45 12.77 -30.15 -11.00
CA VAL A 45 13.57 -29.84 -9.83
C VAL A 45 13.31 -28.39 -9.42
N THR A 46 13.18 -28.16 -8.12
CA THR A 46 13.21 -26.80 -7.56
C THR A 46 14.68 -26.39 -7.45
N PRO A 47 15.13 -25.34 -8.17
CA PRO A 47 16.52 -24.89 -8.08
C PRO A 47 16.86 -24.37 -6.69
N LYS A 48 18.11 -24.60 -6.27
CA LYS A 48 18.71 -23.91 -5.13
C LYS A 48 19.15 -22.51 -5.53
N LEU A 49 19.28 -21.61 -4.56
CA LEU A 49 19.75 -20.24 -4.81
C LEU A 49 21.11 -20.23 -5.53
N ASP A 50 22.08 -21.01 -5.06
CA ASP A 50 23.40 -21.13 -5.68
C ASP A 50 23.34 -21.52 -7.17
N THR A 51 22.38 -22.37 -7.54
CA THR A 51 22.15 -22.77 -8.94
C THR A 51 21.61 -21.61 -9.77
N LEU A 52 20.66 -20.83 -9.22
CA LEU A 52 20.12 -19.65 -9.87
C LEU A 52 21.20 -18.58 -10.04
N GLU A 53 22.01 -18.34 -9.02
CA GLU A 53 23.12 -17.38 -9.05
C GLU A 53 24.19 -17.77 -10.06
N SER A 54 24.50 -19.06 -10.18
CA SER A 54 25.49 -19.56 -11.16
C SER A 54 25.00 -19.43 -12.60
N LEU A 55 23.70 -19.65 -12.85
CA LEU A 55 23.12 -19.60 -14.19
C LEU A 55 22.77 -18.17 -14.64
N SER A 56 22.47 -17.26 -13.71
CA SER A 56 22.01 -15.90 -14.03
C SER A 56 22.97 -15.09 -14.91
N PRO A 57 24.30 -15.05 -14.64
CA PRO A 57 25.26 -14.33 -15.48
C PRO A 57 25.43 -14.92 -16.88
N ILE A 58 25.20 -16.22 -17.03
CA ILE A 58 25.31 -16.93 -18.32
C ILE A 58 24.08 -16.63 -19.18
N LEU A 59 22.88 -16.69 -18.58
CA LEU A 59 21.62 -16.41 -19.26
C LEU A 59 21.28 -14.91 -19.36
N LYS A 60 22.14 -14.04 -18.80
CA LYS A 60 21.96 -12.58 -18.76
C LYS A 60 20.63 -12.14 -18.13
N TYR A 61 20.16 -12.90 -17.15
CA TYR A 61 18.88 -12.67 -16.48
C TYR A 61 18.94 -13.09 -15.02
N ASP A 62 18.34 -12.31 -14.10
CA ASP A 62 18.23 -12.66 -12.68
C ASP A 62 17.19 -13.77 -12.49
N LEU A 63 17.65 -15.02 -12.41
CA LEU A 63 16.77 -16.17 -12.28
C LEU A 63 16.14 -16.30 -10.89
N SER A 64 16.75 -15.71 -9.87
CA SER A 64 16.20 -15.66 -8.50
C SER A 64 14.95 -14.79 -8.47
N LYS A 65 15.02 -13.61 -9.11
CA LYS A 65 13.85 -12.76 -9.31
C LYS A 65 12.81 -13.43 -10.20
N LEU A 66 13.24 -14.06 -11.30
CA LEU A 66 12.34 -14.74 -12.22
C LEU A 66 11.52 -15.84 -11.51
N LEU A 67 12.17 -16.69 -10.72
CA LEU A 67 11.49 -17.77 -10.00
C LEU A 67 10.42 -17.25 -9.05
N ALA A 68 10.62 -16.07 -8.46
CA ALA A 68 9.64 -15.44 -7.58
C ALA A 68 8.34 -15.08 -8.33
N GLU A 69 8.43 -14.73 -9.62
CA GLU A 69 7.27 -14.45 -10.46
C GLU A 69 6.44 -15.72 -10.72
N PHE A 70 7.06 -16.90 -10.76
CA PHE A 70 6.34 -18.17 -10.92
C PHE A 70 5.72 -18.73 -9.63
N ARG A 71 5.73 -17.97 -8.53
CA ARG A 71 4.98 -18.32 -7.31
C ARG A 71 3.46 -18.12 -7.48
N VAL A 72 3.07 -17.35 -8.48
CA VAL A 72 1.67 -17.08 -8.86
C VAL A 72 1.55 -17.30 -10.36
N LYS A 73 0.45 -17.92 -10.82
CA LYS A 73 0.24 -18.25 -12.23
C LYS A 73 0.31 -17.03 -13.15
N ASP A 74 -0.20 -15.89 -12.70
CA ASP A 74 -0.13 -14.59 -13.39
C ASP A 74 0.35 -13.52 -12.40
N PHE A 75 1.66 -13.47 -12.19
CA PHE A 75 2.28 -12.53 -11.26
C PHE A 75 2.13 -11.07 -11.71
N SER A 76 2.12 -10.82 -13.02
CA SER A 76 1.91 -9.48 -13.57
C SER A 76 0.52 -8.95 -13.17
N LYS A 77 -0.52 -9.74 -13.40
CA LYS A 77 -1.89 -9.40 -13.00
C LYS A 77 -2.02 -9.23 -11.49
N TYR A 78 -1.42 -10.14 -10.71
CA TYR A 78 -1.40 -10.02 -9.25
C TYR A 78 -0.75 -8.70 -8.81
N SER A 79 0.44 -8.37 -9.33
CA SER A 79 1.18 -7.16 -8.99
C SER A 79 0.41 -5.89 -9.39
N GLN A 80 -0.19 -5.89 -10.58
CA GLN A 80 -1.00 -4.76 -11.06
C GLN A 80 -2.26 -4.56 -10.22
N THR A 81 -3.00 -5.61 -9.90
CA THR A 81 -4.20 -5.53 -9.06
C THR A 81 -3.84 -5.04 -7.65
N LYS A 82 -2.75 -5.56 -7.05
CA LYS A 82 -2.28 -5.07 -5.74
C LYS A 82 -1.95 -3.57 -5.79
N GLN A 83 -1.20 -3.13 -6.79
CA GLN A 83 -0.84 -1.71 -6.96
C GLN A 83 -2.08 -0.82 -7.14
N LYS A 84 -3.06 -1.25 -7.93
CA LYS A 84 -4.34 -0.52 -8.10
C LYS A 84 -5.06 -0.35 -6.78
N VAL A 85 -5.18 -1.41 -5.99
CA VAL A 85 -5.83 -1.39 -4.67
C VAL A 85 -5.13 -0.41 -3.72
N GLU A 86 -3.80 -0.42 -3.69
CA GLU A 86 -3.01 0.53 -2.89
C GLU A 86 -3.30 1.98 -3.30
N LEU A 87 -3.27 2.29 -4.60
CA LEU A 87 -3.59 3.60 -5.14
C LEU A 87 -5.03 4.04 -4.83
N MET A 88 -6.00 3.12 -4.90
CA MET A 88 -7.41 3.40 -4.59
C MET A 88 -7.58 3.78 -3.11
N PHE A 89 -6.90 3.09 -2.20
CA PHE A 89 -6.92 3.46 -0.78
C PHE A 89 -6.40 4.89 -0.55
N ASP A 90 -5.32 5.25 -1.23
CA ASP A 90 -4.65 6.53 -1.04
C ASP A 90 -5.43 7.71 -1.65
N ARG A 91 -6.07 7.49 -2.80
CA ARG A 91 -6.98 8.45 -3.45
C ARG A 91 -8.38 8.47 -2.84
N ASN A 92 -8.63 7.57 -1.89
CA ASN A 92 -9.96 7.37 -1.30
C ASN A 92 -11.03 7.06 -2.37
N ASP A 93 -10.65 6.32 -3.42
CA ASP A 93 -11.55 5.87 -4.49
C ASP A 93 -12.31 4.62 -4.03
N LEU A 94 -13.48 4.85 -3.41
CA LEU A 94 -14.29 3.76 -2.84
C LEU A 94 -15.02 2.95 -3.90
N ASP A 95 -15.43 3.58 -5.00
CA ASP A 95 -16.17 2.89 -6.05
C ASP A 95 -15.22 2.03 -6.90
N GLY A 96 -14.03 2.56 -7.23
CA GLY A 96 -12.98 1.77 -7.86
C GLY A 96 -12.52 0.60 -6.99
N LEU A 97 -12.40 0.83 -5.68
CA LEU A 97 -12.04 -0.23 -4.73
C LEU A 97 -13.08 -1.37 -4.70
N GLU A 98 -14.37 -1.04 -4.71
CA GLU A 98 -15.46 -2.03 -4.74
C GLU A 98 -15.42 -2.88 -6.02
N LEU A 99 -15.15 -2.26 -7.17
CA LEU A 99 -14.98 -2.98 -8.44
C LEU A 99 -13.74 -3.87 -8.45
N GLU A 100 -12.60 -3.37 -7.94
CA GLU A 100 -11.34 -4.12 -7.94
C GLU A 100 -11.35 -5.31 -6.97
N MET A 101 -12.26 -5.34 -5.99
CA MET A 101 -12.46 -6.51 -5.13
C MET A 101 -12.87 -7.77 -5.92
N GLU A 102 -13.56 -7.63 -7.06
CA GLU A 102 -13.85 -8.78 -7.92
C GLU A 102 -12.58 -9.38 -8.53
N ASN A 103 -11.62 -8.54 -8.92
CA ASN A 103 -10.34 -9.01 -9.44
C ASN A 103 -9.50 -9.69 -8.36
N LEU A 104 -9.50 -9.15 -7.14
CA LEU A 104 -8.88 -9.80 -5.99
C LEU A 104 -9.51 -11.17 -5.71
N GLN A 105 -10.84 -11.30 -5.81
CA GLN A 105 -11.52 -12.58 -5.62
C GLN A 105 -11.12 -13.59 -6.71
N ARG A 106 -11.08 -13.19 -7.97
CA ARG A 106 -10.60 -14.05 -9.06
C ARG A 106 -9.16 -14.52 -8.82
N LEU A 107 -8.27 -13.62 -8.37
CA LEU A 107 -6.90 -13.98 -8.01
C LEU A 107 -6.86 -14.97 -6.82
N LEU A 108 -7.75 -14.82 -5.84
CA LEU A 108 -7.85 -15.72 -4.70
C LEU A 108 -8.25 -17.15 -5.11
N ASP A 109 -9.11 -17.27 -6.13
CA ASP A 109 -9.58 -18.57 -6.61
C ASP A 109 -8.46 -19.31 -7.38
N ASP A 110 -7.59 -18.57 -8.07
CA ASP A 110 -6.50 -19.13 -8.89
C ASP A 110 -5.18 -19.37 -8.11
N VAL A 111 -4.97 -18.69 -6.98
CA VAL A 111 -3.70 -18.72 -6.26
C VAL A 111 -3.51 -20.00 -5.44
N LYS A 112 -2.42 -20.72 -5.70
CA LYS A 112 -2.04 -21.92 -4.95
C LYS A 112 -1.10 -21.66 -3.78
N ASN A 113 -0.31 -20.58 -3.87
CA ASN A 113 0.71 -20.28 -2.87
C ASN A 113 0.06 -19.68 -1.61
N ASP A 114 0.25 -20.34 -0.46
CA ASP A 114 -0.42 -19.96 0.80
C ASP A 114 -0.11 -18.54 1.27
N PHE A 115 1.10 -18.05 1.02
CA PHE A 115 1.48 -16.69 1.39
C PHE A 115 0.66 -15.66 0.60
N PHE A 116 0.62 -15.80 -0.73
CA PHE A 116 -0.15 -14.90 -1.60
C PHE A 116 -1.65 -15.04 -1.37
N LYS A 117 -2.14 -16.26 -1.09
CA LYS A 117 -3.52 -16.49 -0.68
C LYS A 117 -3.89 -15.68 0.55
N LYS A 118 -3.07 -15.73 1.60
CA LYS A 118 -3.25 -14.94 2.83
C LYS A 118 -3.18 -13.44 2.54
N GLU A 119 -2.23 -12.99 1.72
CA GLU A 119 -2.09 -11.60 1.35
C GLU A 119 -3.32 -11.04 0.62
N ILE A 120 -3.85 -11.79 -0.35
CA ILE A 120 -5.09 -11.43 -1.07
C ILE A 120 -6.28 -11.38 -0.11
N ILE A 121 -6.40 -12.36 0.81
CA ILE A 121 -7.45 -12.34 1.85
C ILE A 121 -7.33 -11.11 2.74
N GLN A 122 -6.10 -10.74 3.16
CA GLN A 122 -5.88 -9.57 3.99
C GLN A 122 -6.26 -8.27 3.26
N LEU A 123 -5.93 -8.14 1.97
CA LEU A 123 -6.33 -7.00 1.13
C LEU A 123 -7.86 -6.92 0.97
N LEU A 124 -8.53 -8.06 0.72
CA LEU A 124 -9.99 -8.13 0.63
C LEU A 124 -10.66 -7.71 1.95
N LEU A 125 -10.15 -8.16 3.09
CA LEU A 125 -10.68 -7.80 4.41
C LEU A 125 -10.43 -6.32 4.74
N LEU A 126 -9.27 -5.77 4.38
CA LEU A 126 -9.00 -4.34 4.48
C LEU A 126 -9.98 -3.53 3.62
N ALA A 127 -10.13 -3.89 2.34
CA ALA A 127 -11.04 -3.21 1.41
C ALA A 127 -12.48 -3.24 1.93
N LYS A 128 -12.97 -4.42 2.32
CA LYS A 128 -14.27 -4.61 2.97
C LYS A 128 -14.43 -3.74 4.21
N GLY A 129 -13.41 -3.71 5.07
CA GLY A 129 -13.40 -2.88 6.27
C GLY A 129 -13.58 -1.39 5.93
N VAL A 130 -12.82 -0.89 4.95
CA VAL A 130 -12.86 0.49 4.46
C VAL A 130 -14.22 0.86 3.89
N LEU A 131 -14.76 0.05 2.99
CA LEU A 131 -16.08 0.26 2.39
C LEU A 131 -17.18 0.29 3.46
N LEU A 132 -17.16 -0.69 4.39
CA LEU A 132 -18.16 -0.76 5.46
C LEU A 132 -18.20 0.50 6.32
N TYR A 133 -17.05 1.13 6.63
CA TYR A 133 -17.05 2.31 7.48
C TYR A 133 -17.21 3.63 6.72
N LYS A 134 -16.63 3.76 5.53
CA LYS A 134 -16.68 5.01 4.75
C LYS A 134 -17.97 5.14 3.94
N LYS A 135 -18.37 4.08 3.23
CA LYS A 135 -19.53 4.07 2.32
C LYS A 135 -20.80 3.70 3.07
N ASP A 136 -20.82 2.56 3.74
CA ASP A 136 -22.02 2.02 4.40
C ASP A 136 -22.31 2.59 5.79
N LYS A 137 -21.33 3.28 6.40
CA LYS A 137 -21.39 3.77 7.79
C LYS A 137 -21.64 2.67 8.84
N LYS A 138 -21.35 1.40 8.52
CA LYS A 138 -21.43 0.23 9.39
C LYS A 138 -20.14 0.05 10.20
N TYR A 139 -19.86 0.99 11.10
CA TYR A 139 -18.56 1.10 11.79
C TYR A 139 -18.13 -0.16 12.55
N ASN A 140 -19.03 -0.81 13.32
CA ASN A 140 -18.67 -2.02 14.07
C ASN A 140 -18.33 -3.20 13.15
N LYS A 141 -19.03 -3.34 12.02
CA LYS A 141 -18.73 -4.37 11.01
C LYS A 141 -17.40 -4.08 10.31
N GLY A 142 -17.14 -2.81 9.98
CA GLY A 142 -15.86 -2.37 9.44
C GLY A 142 -14.70 -2.64 10.40
N LEU A 143 -14.86 -2.30 11.68
CA LEU A 143 -13.87 -2.59 12.72
C LEU A 143 -13.58 -4.08 12.83
N LYS A 144 -14.62 -4.93 12.81
CA LYS A 144 -14.45 -6.38 12.84
C LYS A 144 -13.65 -6.87 11.64
N ALA A 145 -14.02 -6.45 10.42
CA ALA A 145 -13.30 -6.84 9.21
C ALA A 145 -11.83 -6.43 9.22
N LEU A 146 -11.50 -5.23 9.74
CA LEU A 146 -10.11 -4.78 9.88
C LEU A 146 -9.34 -5.59 10.93
N CYS A 147 -9.95 -5.93 12.07
CA CYS A 147 -9.34 -6.82 13.05
C CYS A 147 -9.12 -8.22 12.48
N ASP A 148 -10.06 -8.73 11.67
CA ASP A 148 -9.92 -10.01 10.99
C ASP A 148 -8.80 -9.96 9.94
N ALA A 149 -8.65 -8.83 9.21
CA ALA A 149 -7.53 -8.60 8.29
C ALA A 149 -6.17 -8.69 9.01
N MET A 150 -6.06 -8.10 10.20
CA MET A 150 -4.84 -8.15 11.00
C MET A 150 -4.47 -9.58 11.41
N LYS A 151 -5.48 -10.39 11.75
CA LYS A 151 -5.29 -11.77 12.22
C LYS A 151 -4.78 -12.73 11.15
N VAL A 152 -4.80 -12.35 9.88
CA VAL A 152 -4.32 -13.19 8.77
C VAL A 152 -2.81 -13.48 8.91
N PHE A 153 -2.01 -12.47 9.24
CA PHE A 153 -0.56 -12.60 9.47
C PHE A 153 -0.15 -12.42 10.93
N THR A 154 -1.01 -11.84 11.76
CA THR A 154 -0.80 -11.72 13.20
C THR A 154 -1.95 -12.39 13.98
N PRO A 155 -2.04 -13.74 14.04
CA PRO A 155 -3.18 -14.45 14.63
C PRO A 155 -3.47 -14.12 16.10
N SER A 156 -2.42 -13.76 16.85
CA SER A 156 -2.51 -13.33 18.25
C SER A 156 -2.99 -11.90 18.43
N PHE A 157 -3.27 -11.17 17.35
CA PHE A 157 -3.64 -9.76 17.42
C PHE A 157 -4.92 -9.55 18.25
N VAL A 158 -4.77 -8.70 19.26
CA VAL A 158 -5.88 -8.14 20.03
C VAL A 158 -5.73 -6.63 20.06
N LEU A 159 -6.80 -5.91 19.72
CA LEU A 159 -6.78 -4.44 19.61
C LEU A 159 -6.35 -3.72 20.90
N LYS A 160 -6.55 -4.30 22.09
CA LYS A 160 -6.09 -3.68 23.35
C LYS A 160 -4.56 -3.76 23.51
N ASP A 161 -3.93 -4.76 22.89
CA ASP A 161 -2.52 -5.11 23.08
C ASP A 161 -1.70 -4.86 21.79
N TYR A 162 -2.21 -4.02 20.89
CA TYR A 162 -1.59 -3.75 19.58
C TYR A 162 -0.12 -3.31 19.66
N LYS A 163 0.32 -2.71 20.77
CA LYS A 163 1.70 -2.28 20.94
C LYS A 163 2.71 -3.44 21.06
N LEU A 164 2.23 -4.66 21.33
CA LEU A 164 3.08 -5.84 21.56
C LEU A 164 3.43 -6.60 20.26
N CYS A 165 2.86 -6.21 19.12
CA CYS A 165 3.06 -6.90 17.85
C CYS A 165 4.09 -6.18 16.96
N HIS A 166 4.68 -6.93 16.03
CA HIS A 166 5.49 -6.42 14.92
C HIS A 166 4.62 -6.37 13.66
N TYR A 167 4.68 -5.27 12.92
CA TYR A 167 3.75 -5.01 11.82
C TYR A 167 4.48 -4.79 10.51
N SER A 168 3.95 -5.39 9.45
CA SER A 168 4.25 -5.01 8.07
C SER A 168 3.65 -3.64 7.71
N GLN A 169 4.06 -3.07 6.58
CA GLN A 169 3.47 -1.82 6.07
C GLN A 169 1.95 -1.95 5.86
N LEU A 170 1.47 -3.06 5.31
CA LEU A 170 0.04 -3.30 5.13
C LEU A 170 -0.70 -3.37 6.48
N GLU A 171 -0.11 -3.99 7.49
CA GLU A 171 -0.70 -4.03 8.83
C GLU A 171 -0.72 -2.65 9.50
N ILE A 172 0.29 -1.81 9.29
CA ILE A 172 0.24 -0.40 9.74
C ILE A 172 -0.93 0.33 9.05
N ARG A 173 -1.15 0.12 7.74
CA ARG A 173 -2.33 0.66 7.03
C ARG A 173 -3.65 0.17 7.62
N ILE A 174 -3.73 -1.10 8.02
CA ILE A 174 -4.89 -1.68 8.71
C ILE A 174 -5.08 -0.99 10.07
N LEU A 175 -4.03 -0.84 10.89
CA LEU A 175 -4.09 -0.14 12.18
C LEU A 175 -4.55 1.31 12.04
N MET A 176 -4.05 2.04 11.04
CA MET A 176 -4.50 3.39 10.74
C MET A 176 -6.01 3.42 10.49
N ASN A 177 -6.51 2.51 9.64
CA ASN A 177 -7.94 2.41 9.37
C ASN A 177 -8.75 2.00 10.61
N ILE A 178 -8.23 1.11 11.45
CA ILE A 178 -8.84 0.79 12.75
C ILE A 178 -8.98 2.06 13.59
N GLY A 179 -7.93 2.88 13.66
CA GLY A 179 -7.96 4.18 14.33
C GLY A 179 -9.05 5.09 13.78
N LEU A 180 -9.15 5.22 12.45
CA LEU A 180 -10.20 6.03 11.80
C LEU A 180 -11.62 5.54 12.13
N VAL A 181 -11.83 4.22 12.20
CA VAL A 181 -13.12 3.65 12.63
C VAL A 181 -13.40 3.93 14.10
N LEU A 182 -12.40 3.80 14.99
CA LEU A 182 -12.54 4.13 16.41
C LEU A 182 -12.89 5.61 16.62
N HIS A 183 -12.36 6.50 15.78
CA HIS A 183 -12.76 7.91 15.77
C HIS A 183 -14.25 8.06 15.42
N LYS A 184 -14.74 7.38 14.38
CA LYS A 184 -16.18 7.38 14.02
C LYS A 184 -17.07 6.81 15.13
N LEU A 185 -16.54 5.87 15.91
CA LEU A 185 -17.18 5.31 17.11
C LEU A 185 -17.02 6.19 18.37
N LYS A 186 -16.54 7.43 18.24
CA LYS A 186 -16.31 8.39 19.34
C LYS A 186 -15.33 7.92 20.40
N ARG A 187 -14.41 6.99 20.08
CA ARG A 187 -13.38 6.47 20.98
C ARG A 187 -12.07 7.26 20.83
N GLN A 188 -12.12 8.55 21.15
CA GLN A 188 -11.08 9.52 20.80
C GLN A 188 -9.68 9.15 21.34
N GLN A 189 -9.57 8.73 22.61
CA GLN A 189 -8.28 8.35 23.19
C GLN A 189 -7.62 7.17 22.46
N LYS A 190 -8.42 6.17 22.06
CA LYS A 190 -7.89 5.01 21.32
C LYS A 190 -7.43 5.40 19.93
N TYR A 191 -8.17 6.29 19.26
CA TYR A 191 -7.77 6.85 17.97
C TYR A 191 -6.45 7.61 18.07
N GLU A 192 -6.31 8.51 19.05
CA GLU A 192 -5.08 9.28 19.27
C GLU A 192 -3.88 8.35 19.53
N ASN A 193 -4.03 7.37 20.42
CA ASN A 193 -2.96 6.43 20.74
C ASN A 193 -2.52 5.62 19.51
N LEU A 194 -3.47 5.20 18.66
CA LEU A 194 -3.15 4.48 17.43
C LEU A 194 -2.44 5.35 16.40
N MET A 195 -2.88 6.60 16.20
CA MET A 195 -2.20 7.49 15.25
C MET A 195 -0.76 7.76 15.67
N LYS A 196 -0.55 8.04 16.97
CA LYS A 196 0.80 8.23 17.52
C LYS A 196 1.67 6.98 17.30
N PHE A 197 1.15 5.80 17.60
CA PHE A 197 1.88 4.55 17.40
C PHE A 197 2.19 4.31 15.91
N CYS A 198 1.26 4.56 15.00
CA CYS A 198 1.52 4.39 13.57
C CYS A 198 2.61 5.36 13.09
N PHE A 199 2.58 6.61 13.56
CA PHE A 199 3.62 7.61 13.25
C PHE A 199 5.00 7.18 13.75
N GLU A 200 5.09 6.64 14.98
CA GLU A 200 6.36 6.15 15.55
C GLU A 200 6.91 4.88 14.85
N LYS A 201 6.08 4.16 14.08
CA LYS A 201 6.46 2.93 13.37
C LYS A 201 6.80 3.13 11.90
N VAL A 202 6.63 4.34 11.39
CA VAL A 202 6.84 4.66 9.98
C VAL A 202 7.96 5.69 9.90
N ASP A 203 9.02 5.34 9.17
CA ASP A 203 10.10 6.26 8.87
C ASP A 203 9.75 7.17 7.67
N GLU A 204 10.62 8.16 7.45
CA GLU A 204 10.55 9.13 6.36
C GLU A 204 10.89 8.54 4.98
N THR A 205 10.95 7.21 4.83
CA THR A 205 11.10 6.53 3.53
C THR A 205 9.83 5.79 3.10
N ASN A 206 8.86 5.70 4.00
CA ASN A 206 7.65 4.93 3.79
C ASN A 206 6.58 5.73 3.03
N SER A 207 6.06 5.16 1.95
CA SER A 207 5.05 5.78 1.09
C SER A 207 3.76 6.21 1.79
N MET A 208 3.47 5.67 2.98
CA MET A 208 2.29 6.04 3.78
C MET A 208 2.51 7.20 4.75
N TYR A 209 3.75 7.70 4.84
CA TYR A 209 4.11 8.79 5.75
C TYR A 209 3.22 10.04 5.58
N PRO A 210 2.87 10.50 4.35
CA PRO A 210 1.94 11.61 4.15
C PRO A 210 0.56 11.39 4.78
N GLN A 211 -0.01 10.20 4.62
CA GLN A 211 -1.33 9.84 5.13
C GLN A 211 -1.33 9.79 6.67
N ILE A 212 -0.25 9.30 7.28
CA ILE A 212 -0.11 9.28 8.74
C ILE A 212 0.05 10.71 9.27
N CYS A 213 0.84 11.54 8.60
CA CYS A 213 0.98 12.96 8.91
C CYS A 213 -0.38 13.67 8.85
N HIS A 214 -1.16 13.48 7.77
CA HIS A 214 -2.50 14.05 7.64
C HIS A 214 -3.43 13.62 8.77
N ASN A 215 -3.43 12.32 9.10
CA ASN A 215 -4.27 11.77 10.16
C ASN A 215 -3.85 12.29 11.54
N SER A 216 -2.55 12.38 11.82
CA SER A 216 -1.98 12.94 13.05
C SER A 216 -2.32 14.42 13.19
N ALA A 217 -2.15 15.21 12.13
CA ALA A 217 -2.62 16.60 12.08
C ALA A 217 -4.13 16.69 12.39
N GLY A 218 -4.93 15.75 11.89
CA GLY A 218 -6.35 15.63 12.20
C GLY A 218 -6.66 15.39 13.69
N VAL A 219 -5.83 14.63 14.40
CA VAL A 219 -5.94 14.48 15.87
C VAL A 219 -5.82 15.84 16.55
N TYR A 220 -4.78 16.61 16.22
CA TYR A 220 -4.49 17.88 16.87
C TYR A 220 -5.45 19.00 16.47
N ARG A 221 -5.92 19.04 15.21
CA ARG A 221 -7.01 19.95 14.79
C ARG A 221 -8.25 19.78 15.66
N ARG A 222 -8.62 18.53 15.99
CA ARG A 222 -9.78 18.24 16.86
C ARG A 222 -9.55 18.64 18.31
N LYS A 223 -8.30 18.60 18.78
CA LYS A 223 -7.90 19.10 20.12
C LYS A 223 -7.72 20.62 20.15
N LYS A 224 -7.89 21.31 19.03
CA LYS A 224 -7.60 22.74 18.83
C LYS A 224 -6.13 23.11 19.09
N ASP A 225 -5.23 22.14 19.05
CA ASP A 225 -3.79 22.35 19.07
C ASP A 225 -3.33 22.59 17.63
N TYR A 226 -3.57 23.80 17.13
CA TYR A 226 -3.32 24.15 15.74
C TYR A 226 -1.83 24.24 15.42
N THR A 227 -0.98 24.53 16.40
CA THR A 227 0.49 24.51 16.25
C THR A 227 0.99 23.10 15.91
N LYS A 228 0.56 22.07 16.66
CA LYS A 228 0.92 20.68 16.31
C LYS A 228 0.25 20.22 15.02
N ALA A 229 -1.00 20.62 14.79
CA ALA A 229 -1.66 20.29 13.53
C ALA A 229 -0.88 20.82 12.31
N LEU A 230 -0.39 22.07 12.39
CA LEU A 230 0.43 22.67 11.35
C LEU A 230 1.75 21.92 11.18
N HIS A 231 2.44 21.61 12.29
CA HIS A 231 3.69 20.85 12.27
C HIS A 231 3.55 19.51 11.54
N TYR A 232 2.57 18.67 11.89
CA TYR A 232 2.36 17.39 11.20
C TYR A 232 1.96 17.56 9.73
N SER A 233 1.15 18.58 9.41
CA SER A 233 0.84 18.88 8.01
C SER A 233 2.10 19.25 7.23
N GLN A 234 3.02 20.02 7.83
CA GLN A 234 4.27 20.43 7.20
C GLN A 234 5.23 19.25 6.99
N LEU A 235 5.42 18.39 8.01
CA LEU A 235 6.22 17.16 7.88
C LEU A 235 5.80 16.30 6.67
N GLY A 236 4.49 16.12 6.49
CA GLY A 236 3.99 15.37 5.34
C GLY A 236 4.24 16.07 4.00
N ILE A 237 4.16 17.41 3.96
CA ILE A 237 4.43 18.20 2.75
C ILE A 237 5.91 18.13 2.38
N ASP A 238 6.79 18.29 3.37
CA ASP A 238 8.25 18.24 3.18
C ASP A 238 8.64 16.86 2.61
N TYR A 239 8.15 15.79 3.23
CA TYR A 239 8.31 14.42 2.70
C TYR A 239 7.85 14.32 1.24
N CYS A 240 6.65 14.81 0.90
CA CYS A 240 6.12 14.71 -0.45
C CYS A 240 7.00 15.41 -1.49
N ILE A 241 7.56 16.57 -1.12
CA ILE A 241 8.43 17.36 -1.99
C ILE A 241 9.80 16.68 -2.16
N GLU A 242 10.43 16.29 -1.04
CA GLU A 242 11.77 15.69 -1.03
C GLU A 242 11.80 14.34 -1.75
N THR A 243 10.80 13.49 -1.53
CA THR A 243 10.71 12.16 -2.14
C THR A 243 10.07 12.18 -3.53
N LYS A 244 9.54 13.33 -3.97
CA LYS A 244 8.71 13.47 -5.18
C LYS A 244 7.47 12.57 -5.18
N ASN A 245 7.07 12.06 -4.02
CA ASN A 245 5.83 11.30 -3.86
C ASN A 245 4.72 12.25 -3.40
N LEU A 246 3.96 12.77 -4.36
CA LEU A 246 2.90 13.76 -4.12
C LEU A 246 1.56 13.15 -3.66
N GLN A 247 1.56 11.86 -3.31
CA GLN A 247 0.34 11.17 -2.92
C GLN A 247 -0.23 11.73 -1.62
N GLY A 248 -1.51 12.13 -1.66
CA GLY A 248 -2.20 12.71 -0.51
C GLY A 248 -1.80 14.16 -0.17
N ILE A 249 -0.96 14.81 -0.97
CA ILE A 249 -0.48 16.18 -0.73
C ILE A 249 -1.63 17.20 -0.67
N SER A 250 -2.71 16.98 -1.44
CA SER A 250 -3.93 17.79 -1.40
C SER A 250 -4.52 17.89 0.02
N PHE A 251 -4.58 16.76 0.72
CA PHE A 251 -5.10 16.68 2.09
C PHE A 251 -4.20 17.37 3.12
N LEU A 252 -2.88 17.36 2.88
CA LEU A 252 -1.90 17.98 3.76
C LEU A 252 -1.95 19.50 3.65
N TYR A 253 -1.98 20.03 2.42
CA TYR A 253 -2.15 21.47 2.16
C TYR A 253 -3.48 21.99 2.68
N PHE A 254 -4.57 21.25 2.48
CA PHE A 254 -5.86 21.62 3.06
C PHE A 254 -5.77 21.67 4.59
N GLY A 255 -5.17 20.64 5.21
CA GLY A 255 -4.95 20.59 6.66
C GLY A 255 -4.07 21.72 7.19
N LYS A 256 -3.06 22.14 6.41
CA LYS A 256 -2.17 23.28 6.68
C LYS A 256 -2.95 24.59 6.66
N GLY A 257 -3.76 24.84 5.63
CA GLY A 257 -4.60 26.04 5.53
C GLY A 257 -5.58 26.15 6.70
N VAL A 258 -6.22 25.04 7.11
CA VAL A 258 -7.08 25.03 8.30
C VAL A 258 -6.29 25.44 9.55
N ALA A 259 -5.11 24.88 9.76
CA ALA A 259 -4.30 25.19 10.95
C ALA A 259 -3.80 26.65 10.94
N GLN A 260 -3.33 27.15 9.79
CA GLN A 260 -2.88 28.53 9.61
C GLN A 260 -4.00 29.54 9.88
N TYR A 261 -5.21 29.27 9.40
CA TYR A 261 -6.38 30.13 9.64
C TYR A 261 -6.65 30.32 11.13
N TYR A 262 -6.70 29.21 11.90
CA TYR A 262 -6.97 29.29 13.35
C TYR A 262 -5.80 29.87 14.16
N LEU A 263 -4.59 29.91 13.58
CA LEU A 263 -3.42 30.56 14.17
C LEU A 263 -3.29 32.04 13.77
N GLY A 264 -4.15 32.56 12.88
CA GLY A 264 -4.04 33.92 12.36
C GLY A 264 -2.86 34.14 11.40
N ILE A 265 -2.35 33.09 10.76
CA ILE A 265 -1.26 33.17 9.78
C ILE A 265 -1.85 33.54 8.41
N GLU A 266 -1.39 34.64 7.80
CA GLU A 266 -1.98 35.21 6.57
C GLU A 266 -1.94 34.27 5.36
N ASP A 267 -0.90 33.42 5.24
CA ASP A 267 -0.68 32.50 4.12
C ASP A 267 -1.69 31.34 4.02
N TYR A 268 -2.70 31.29 4.90
CA TYR A 268 -3.68 30.19 4.93
C TYR A 268 -4.45 30.02 3.61
N LYS A 269 -4.67 31.11 2.87
CA LYS A 269 -5.35 31.09 1.56
C LYS A 269 -4.51 30.38 0.50
N GLU A 270 -3.21 30.66 0.45
CA GLU A 270 -2.29 30.01 -0.50
C GLU A 270 -2.25 28.49 -0.26
N ALA A 271 -2.29 28.06 1.00
CA ALA A 271 -2.37 26.63 1.32
C ALA A 271 -3.66 25.97 0.80
N PHE A 272 -4.80 26.67 0.85
CA PHE A 272 -6.04 26.18 0.25
C PHE A 272 -6.00 26.17 -1.28
N GLU A 273 -5.42 27.18 -1.91
CA GLU A 273 -5.21 27.23 -3.37
C GLU A 273 -4.34 26.07 -3.85
N LYS A 274 -3.24 25.78 -3.16
CA LYS A 274 -2.39 24.60 -3.44
C LYS A 274 -3.15 23.29 -3.30
N ALA A 275 -3.98 23.16 -2.25
CA ALA A 275 -4.79 21.95 -2.05
C ALA A 275 -5.73 21.69 -3.25
N VAL A 276 -6.42 22.74 -3.73
CA VAL A 276 -7.32 22.65 -4.89
C VAL A 276 -6.52 22.43 -6.18
N PHE A 277 -5.39 23.10 -6.36
CA PHE A 277 -4.49 22.89 -7.50
C PHE A 277 -4.07 21.42 -7.62
N PHE A 278 -3.65 20.78 -6.53
CA PHE A 278 -3.27 19.38 -6.56
C PHE A 278 -4.46 18.45 -6.84
N CYS A 279 -5.65 18.74 -6.31
CA CYS A 279 -6.86 18.00 -6.69
C CYS A 279 -7.12 18.07 -8.21
N LYS A 280 -7.02 19.28 -8.80
CA LYS A 280 -7.16 19.50 -10.24
C LYS A 280 -6.08 18.74 -11.03
N PHE A 281 -4.83 18.82 -10.59
CA PHE A 281 -3.67 18.14 -11.20
C PHE A 281 -3.84 16.62 -11.24
N PHE A 282 -4.37 16.01 -10.17
CA PHE A 282 -4.62 14.57 -10.10
C PHE A 282 -5.97 14.12 -10.68
N GLY A 283 -6.82 15.05 -11.13
CA GLY A 283 -8.16 14.73 -11.65
C GLY A 283 -9.16 14.32 -10.56
N GLU A 284 -8.92 14.67 -9.30
CA GLU A 284 -9.75 14.30 -8.13
C GLU A 284 -10.98 15.22 -7.98
N ARG A 285 -11.85 15.25 -9.00
CA ARG A 285 -12.97 16.23 -9.12
C ARG A 285 -13.90 16.28 -7.90
N ASN A 286 -14.19 15.13 -7.29
CA ASN A 286 -15.05 15.07 -6.11
C ASN A 286 -14.37 15.71 -4.89
N LEU A 287 -13.06 15.49 -4.74
CA LEU A 287 -12.28 16.06 -3.66
C LEU A 287 -12.11 17.56 -3.85
N GLU A 288 -11.78 17.99 -5.07
CA GLU A 288 -11.72 19.40 -5.48
C GLU A 288 -12.99 20.14 -5.08
N LYS A 289 -14.15 19.64 -5.54
CA LYS A 289 -15.45 20.25 -5.23
C LYS A 289 -15.69 20.34 -3.73
N SER A 290 -15.43 19.26 -2.99
CA SER A 290 -15.61 19.24 -1.54
C SER A 290 -14.69 20.23 -0.83
N MET A 291 -13.42 20.35 -1.23
CA MET A 291 -12.47 21.29 -0.66
C MET A 291 -12.88 22.74 -0.93
N THR A 292 -13.27 23.06 -2.17
CA THR A 292 -13.71 24.41 -2.55
C THR A 292 -14.97 24.84 -1.79
N GLU A 293 -15.97 23.96 -1.70
CA GLU A 293 -17.20 24.21 -0.93
C GLU A 293 -16.89 24.43 0.56
N ASN A 294 -16.00 23.63 1.14
CA ASN A 294 -15.59 23.76 2.54
C ASN A 294 -14.80 25.07 2.79
N CYS A 295 -13.96 25.48 1.84
CA CYS A 295 -13.20 26.74 1.92
C CYS A 295 -14.15 27.94 2.01
N TYR A 296 -15.16 27.98 1.14
CA TYR A 296 -16.16 29.04 1.17
C TYR A 296 -17.01 28.99 2.43
N LYS A 297 -17.55 27.81 2.76
CA LYS A 297 -18.51 27.63 3.87
C LYS A 297 -17.91 27.94 5.24
N TYR A 298 -16.70 27.51 5.52
CA TYR A 298 -16.12 27.59 6.87
C TYR A 298 -15.08 28.70 7.04
N PHE A 299 -14.53 29.23 5.95
CA PHE A 299 -13.43 30.20 5.99
C PHE A 299 -13.69 31.45 5.15
N GLY A 300 -14.82 31.52 4.43
CA GLY A 300 -15.17 32.66 3.57
C GLY A 300 -14.23 32.84 2.37
N VAL A 301 -13.42 31.83 2.04
CA VAL A 301 -12.45 31.90 0.95
C VAL A 301 -13.09 31.38 -0.33
N LYS A 302 -13.20 32.24 -1.35
CA LYS A 302 -13.57 31.84 -2.72
C LYS A 302 -12.30 31.50 -3.48
N LEU A 303 -12.13 30.22 -3.82
CA LEU A 303 -11.01 29.73 -4.62
C LEU A 303 -11.42 29.72 -6.10
N GLN A 304 -10.48 30.04 -7.00
CA GLN A 304 -10.66 30.01 -8.45
C GLN A 304 -10.24 28.65 -9.05
#